data_AF-A0A7J3LM56-F1
#
_entry.id   AF-A0A7J3LM56-F1
#
_cell.length_a   1.000
_cell.length_b   1.000
_cell.length_c   1.000
_cell.angle_alpha   90.00
_cell.angle_beta   90.00
_cell.angle_gamma   90.00
#
_symmetry.space_group_name_H-M   'P 1'
#
loop_
_entity.id
_entity.type
_entity.pdbx_description
1 polymer ?
#
loop_
_entity_poly.entity_id
_entity_poly.type
_entity_poly.pdbx_seq_one_letter_code
_entity_poly.pdbx_strand_id
1 'polypeptide(L)' 'MMLRKAAGIPRDLIGKSVIVVSSRNSSLQGMSGIVVDETKSTIVLSTKKGTKRLIKAAVVLGVDGARIDGRRLMGRPEDR' A
#
# COMPACT_ATOMS: atom_id res chain seq x y z
N MET A 1 17.46 0.66 -6.45
CA MET A 1 16.27 1.08 -7.21
C MET A 1 15.69 2.33 -6.56
N MET A 2 15.74 3.47 -7.24
CA MET A 2 15.27 4.76 -6.68
C MET A 2 13.78 4.90 -6.99
N LEU A 3 12.93 4.93 -5.95
CA LEU A 3 11.50 5.16 -6.11
C LEU A 3 11.22 6.67 -6.08
N ARG A 4 10.44 7.17 -7.03
CA ARG A 4 10.01 8.58 -7.07
C ARG A 4 8.95 8.85 -6.01
N LYS A 5 8.77 10.11 -5.61
CA LYS A 5 7.60 10.50 -4.81
C LYS A 5 6.35 10.44 -5.70
N ALA A 6 5.22 9.94 -5.20
CA ALA A 6 4.00 9.91 -6.00
C ALA A 6 3.47 11.33 -6.28
N ALA A 7 3.24 11.63 -7.56
CA ALA A 7 2.71 12.91 -8.03
C ALA A 7 1.24 13.14 -7.62
N GLY A 8 0.46 12.05 -7.50
CA GLY A 8 -0.94 12.07 -7.08
C GLY A 8 -1.27 10.89 -6.17
N ILE A 9 -2.49 10.88 -5.65
CA ILE A 9 -3.04 9.77 -4.89
C ILE A 9 -3.83 8.89 -5.87
N PRO A 10 -3.45 7.61 -6.08
CA PRO A 10 -4.18 6.74 -7.01
C PRO A 10 -5.60 6.54 -6.51
N ARG A 11 -6.62 6.66 -7.36
CA ARG A 11 -8.01 6.43 -6.94
C ARG A 11 -8.28 4.98 -6.55
N ASP A 12 -7.69 4.04 -7.28
CA ASP A 12 -7.85 2.60 -7.02
C ASP A 12 -6.47 1.94 -6.83
N LEU A 13 -6.37 1.10 -5.80
CA LEU A 13 -5.20 0.27 -5.53
C LEU A 13 -5.45 -1.20 -5.86
N ILE A 14 -6.70 -1.65 -6.00
CA ILE A 14 -7.02 -3.05 -6.26
C ILE A 14 -6.38 -3.49 -7.57
N GLY A 15 -5.78 -4.68 -7.57
CA GLY A 15 -5.03 -5.23 -8.71
C GLY A 15 -3.59 -4.70 -8.84
N LYS A 16 -3.19 -3.67 -8.09
CA LYS A 16 -1.81 -3.15 -8.17
C LYS A 16 -0.82 -4.04 -7.43
N SER A 17 0.36 -4.19 -8.01
CA SER A 17 1.52 -4.76 -7.34
C SER A 17 2.12 -3.71 -6.40
N VAL A 18 2.26 -4.07 -5.14
CA VAL A 18 2.80 -3.18 -4.11
C VAL A 18 3.86 -3.86 -3.27
N ILE A 19 4.81 -3.05 -2.78
CA ILE A 19 5.80 -3.46 -1.80
C ILE A 19 5.74 -2.54 -0.58
N VAL A 20 5.83 -3.11 0.62
CA VAL A 20 5.94 -2.35 1.87
C VAL A 20 7.39 -1.87 2.00
N VAL A 21 7.58 -0.57 1.77
CA VAL A 21 8.90 0.05 1.77
C VAL A 21 9.34 0.44 3.18
N SER A 22 8.39 0.83 4.02
CA SER A 22 8.59 1.07 5.44
C SER A 22 7.31 0.78 6.21
N SER A 23 7.44 0.42 7.47
CA SER A 23 6.32 0.10 8.34
C SER A 23 6.70 0.29 9.80
N ARG A 24 5.74 0.70 10.64
CA ARG A 24 5.89 0.72 12.11
C ARG A 24 6.12 -0.67 12.69
N ASN A 25 5.53 -1.69 12.06
CA ASN A 25 5.86 -3.08 12.33
C ASN A 25 6.95 -3.52 11.32
N SER A 26 8.18 -3.67 11.80
CA SER A 26 9.35 -4.00 10.99
C SER A 26 9.21 -5.32 10.23
N SER A 27 8.47 -6.31 10.76
CA SER A 27 8.21 -7.60 10.09
C SER A 27 7.44 -7.50 8.77
N LEU A 28 6.80 -6.35 8.51
CA LEU A 28 6.08 -6.09 7.27
C LEU A 28 6.98 -5.50 6.18
N GLN A 29 8.17 -4.98 6.52
CA GLN A 29 9.06 -4.35 5.54
C GLN A 29 9.54 -5.38 4.51
N GLY A 30 9.55 -4.99 3.24
CA GLY A 30 9.88 -5.88 2.13
C GLY A 30 8.76 -6.82 1.70
N MET A 31 7.63 -6.85 2.41
CA MET A 31 6.47 -7.63 1.99
C MET A 31 5.91 -7.09 0.68
N SER A 32 5.67 -7.97 -0.28
CA SER A 32 5.11 -7.63 -1.58
C SER A 32 3.92 -8.50 -1.94
N GLY A 33 2.99 -7.96 -2.70
CA GLY A 33 1.82 -8.68 -3.17
C GLY A 33 0.93 -7.85 -4.08
N ILE A 34 -0.19 -8.44 -4.50
CA ILE A 34 -1.25 -7.75 -5.23
C ILE A 34 -2.30 -7.28 -4.25
N VAL A 35 -2.74 -6.04 -4.34
CA VAL A 35 -3.86 -5.54 -3.52
C VAL A 35 -5.15 -6.21 -3.99
N VAL A 36 -5.88 -6.86 -3.08
CA VAL A 36 -7.15 -7.56 -3.38
C VAL A 36 -8.36 -6.92 -2.70
N ASP A 37 -8.14 -6.05 -1.72
CA ASP A 37 -9.19 -5.31 -1.02
C ASP A 37 -8.62 -4.00 -0.47
N GLU A 38 -9.45 -2.95 -0.45
CA GLU A 38 -9.15 -1.64 0.10
C GLU A 38 -10.36 -1.12 0.88
N THR A 39 -10.12 -0.75 2.14
CA THR A 39 -11.13 -0.12 2.99
C THR A 39 -10.70 1.30 3.36
N LYS A 40 -11.48 2.00 4.18
CA LYS A 40 -11.15 3.36 4.67
C LYS A 40 -9.75 3.47 5.29
N SER A 41 -9.28 2.43 6.01
CA SER A 41 -8.04 2.48 6.79
C SER A 41 -7.09 1.31 6.55
N THR A 42 -7.51 0.29 5.78
CA THR A 42 -6.71 -0.91 5.53
C THR A 42 -6.62 -1.23 4.04
N ILE A 43 -5.59 -2.00 3.70
CA ILE A 43 -5.46 -2.69 2.41
C ILE A 43 -5.17 -4.17 2.68
N VAL A 44 -5.61 -5.05 1.81
CA VAL A 44 -5.28 -6.48 1.88
C VAL A 44 -4.41 -6.84 0.69
N LEU A 45 -3.25 -7.43 0.98
CA LEU A 45 -2.33 -7.95 -0.03
C LEU A 45 -2.51 -9.46 -0.16
N SER A 46 -2.67 -9.95 -1.37
CA SER A 46 -2.39 -11.34 -1.72
C SER A 46 -0.90 -11.49 -1.95
N THR A 47 -0.23 -12.20 -1.03
CA THR A 47 1.22 -12.48 -1.08
C THR A 47 1.45 -13.94 -1.42
N LYS A 48 2.72 -14.31 -1.70
CA LYS A 48 3.09 -15.73 -1.90
C LYS A 48 2.80 -16.63 -0.70
N LYS A 49 2.62 -16.07 0.50
CA LYS A 49 2.36 -16.79 1.76
C LYS A 49 0.90 -16.69 2.21
N GLY A 50 0.00 -16.24 1.32
CA GLY A 50 -1.39 -15.97 1.64
C GLY A 50 -1.69 -14.48 1.78
N THR A 51 -2.86 -14.16 2.33
CA THR A 51 -3.33 -12.78 2.43
C THR A 51 -2.79 -12.07 3.68
N LYS A 52 -2.49 -10.79 3.56
CA LYS A 52 -2.07 -9.94 4.69
C LYS A 52 -2.82 -8.62 4.67
N ARG A 53 -3.46 -8.28 5.78
CA ARG A 53 -4.07 -6.97 6.00
C ARG A 53 -3.03 -6.01 6.57
N LEU A 54 -2.91 -4.83 5.96
CA LEU A 54 -2.04 -3.74 6.37
C LEU A 54 -2.87 -2.53 6.79
N ILE A 55 -2.40 -1.81 7.82
CA ILE A 55 -2.99 -0.54 8.25
C ILE A 55 -2.31 0.58 7.45
N LYS A 56 -3.07 1.33 6.67
CA LYS A 56 -2.59 2.39 5.79
C LYS A 56 -1.68 3.39 6.53
N ALA A 57 -2.15 3.91 7.67
CA ALA A 57 -1.41 4.89 8.47
C ALA A 57 -0.09 4.39 9.10
N ALA A 58 0.18 3.08 9.01
CA ALA A 58 1.36 2.45 9.58
C ALA A 58 2.40 2.05 8.52
N VAL A 59 2.14 2.24 7.23
CA VAL A 59 2.99 1.76 6.13
C VAL A 59 3.30 2.85 5.09
N VAL A 60 4.47 2.73 4.47
CA VAL A 60 4.84 3.42 3.22
C VAL A 60 4.91 2.36 2.14
N LEU A 61 4.15 2.58 1.06
CA LEU A 61 4.02 1.63 -0.03
C LEU A 61 4.81 2.11 -1.26
N GLY A 62 5.41 1.15 -1.95
CA GLY A 62 5.93 1.32 -3.30
C GLY A 62 4.87 0.80 -4.27
N VAL A 63 4.36 1.67 -5.13
CA VAL A 63 3.31 1.36 -6.11
C VAL A 63 3.72 2.00 -7.44
N ASP A 64 3.81 1.22 -8.52
CA ASP A 64 4.16 1.71 -9.88
C ASP A 64 5.45 2.57 -9.91
N GLY A 65 6.45 2.17 -9.13
CA GLY A 65 7.73 2.89 -9.00
C GLY A 65 7.68 4.16 -8.13
N ALA A 66 6.53 4.46 -7.51
CA ALA A 66 6.32 5.61 -6.65
C ALA A 66 6.17 5.24 -5.16
N ARG A 67 6.72 6.06 -4.26
CA ARG A 67 6.50 5.98 -2.81
C ARG A 67 5.26 6.76 -2.41
N ILE A 68 4.37 6.09 -1.69
CA ILE A 68 3.14 6.64 -1.15
C ILE A 68 3.13 6.38 0.36
N ASP A 69 3.06 7.45 1.16
CA ASP A 69 2.72 7.33 2.58
C ASP A 69 1.27 6.89 2.68
N GLY A 70 0.99 5.77 3.34
CA GLY A 70 -0.36 5.24 3.44
C GLY A 70 -1.32 6.16 4.18
N ARG A 71 -0.85 7.14 4.95
CA ARG A 71 -1.72 8.22 5.48
C ARG A 71 -2.41 9.02 4.38
N ARG A 72 -1.78 9.16 3.21
CA ARG A 72 -2.39 9.81 2.03
C ARG A 72 -3.48 8.96 1.37
N LEU A 73 -3.56 7.68 1.73
CA LEU A 73 -4.56 6.73 1.23
C LEU A 73 -5.76 6.60 2.20
N MET A 74 -5.75 7.32 3.33
CA MET A 74 -6.85 7.29 4.29
C MET A 74 -8.12 7.89 3.68
N GLY A 75 -9.26 7.28 4.00
CA GLY A 75 -10.52 7.56 3.29
C GLY A 75 -10.82 6.44 2.30
N ARG A 76 -12.09 6.32 1.91
CA ARG A 76 -12.44 5.38 0.86
C ARG A 76 -11.94 5.92 -0.49
N PRO A 77 -11.67 5.05 -1.49
CA PRO A 77 -11.32 5.46 -2.86
C PRO A 77 -12.16 6.62 -3.41
N GLU A 78 -13.47 6.59 -3.16
CA GLU A 78 -14.44 7.58 -3.62
C GLU A 78 -14.41 8.92 -2.88
N ASP A 79 -13.86 8.96 -1.66
CA ASP A 79 -13.78 10.15 -0.81
C ASP A 79 -12.46 10.95 -1.03
N ARG A 80 -11.59 10.49 -1.94
CA ARG A 80 -10.22 10.98 -2.16
C ARG A 80 -10.00 11.52 -3.57
#